data_AF-A0AAD1B0N6-F1
#
_entry.id   AF-A0AAD1B0N6-F1
#
_cell.length_a   1.000
_cell.length_b   1.000
_cell.length_c   1.000
_cell.angle_alpha   90.00
_cell.angle_beta   90.00
_cell.angle_gamma   90.00
#
_symmetry.space_group_name_H-M   'P 1'
#
loop_
_entity.id
_entity.type
_entity.pdbx_description
1 polymer ?
#
loop_
_entity_poly.entity_id
_entity_poly.type
_entity_poly.pdbx_seq_one_letter_code
_entity_poly.pdbx_strand_id
1 'polypeptide(L)'
;MAAGFIGVDVFFVISGFVITQLLERAFQKDTFRFRDFYARRIRRLVPVFLLVSTATFLMISPFYIGDAYYIFAKSWLASLIGLSNLYYFNELSQYFAPETLSLSLLHTWSLAVEEQFYLLWPASLYLAYRFGKGRTAHWPFRITLVATFVLSVYMASAHPAAAYYLLPARLFEFMLGTGVALFSQQLPRLNRSSAETLALVGLTMIVATALLITKHDHFPGYNALWPTLGTAMVIYAGLHQPATFTARLLSLPVMVFLGGISYSLYLWHWPPVALMHYQLIELTWLNRLLLIAGVVALSWFSFRFVENRYRHRDWSFTKSFLIFILAPLIVIWAIQSTIRIADDTSFRIPEERRELYKIIANNNPADLYKRCFKGKPVEFNQSDACLFGAKPADGQPNSMLIGDSHAIAQIGFIEQPLKGTDYSVLMVTRASTPFLPPAIAEKAQASDPTKVARNQALSDYLSQRP
;
A
#
# COMPACT_ATOMS: atom_id res chain seq x y z
N MET A 1 -13.28 -7.52 -8.22
CA MET A 1 -12.47 -8.59 -8.85
C MET A 1 -11.36 -8.96 -7.87
N ALA A 2 -11.08 -10.25 -7.69
CA ALA A 2 -10.11 -10.74 -6.70
C ALA A 2 -8.64 -10.45 -7.07
N ALA A 3 -8.35 -10.11 -8.33
CA ALA A 3 -6.99 -10.09 -8.87
C ALA A 3 -6.58 -8.75 -9.54
N GLY A 4 -7.13 -7.62 -9.09
CA GLY A 4 -6.84 -6.29 -9.68
C GLY A 4 -5.36 -5.87 -9.63
N PHE A 5 -4.56 -6.50 -8.77
CA PHE A 5 -3.12 -6.27 -8.66
C PHE A 5 -2.32 -6.78 -9.88
N ILE A 6 -2.87 -7.68 -10.70
CA ILE A 6 -2.16 -8.23 -11.88
C ILE A 6 -1.88 -7.15 -12.94
N GLY A 7 -2.70 -6.11 -12.98
CA GLY A 7 -2.46 -4.96 -13.85
C GLY A 7 -1.11 -4.30 -13.58
N VAL A 8 -0.60 -4.38 -12.34
CA VAL A 8 0.71 -3.84 -11.96
C VAL A 8 1.85 -4.63 -12.60
N ASP A 9 1.77 -5.97 -12.66
CA ASP A 9 2.87 -6.76 -13.23
C ASP A 9 2.96 -6.59 -14.75
N VAL A 10 1.79 -6.53 -15.43
CA VAL A 10 1.70 -6.15 -16.85
C VAL A 10 2.32 -4.77 -17.06
N PHE A 11 2.01 -3.81 -16.19
CA PHE A 11 2.56 -2.48 -16.23
C PHE A 11 4.08 -2.45 -16.04
N PHE A 12 4.65 -3.20 -15.09
CA PHE A 12 6.09 -3.27 -14.87
C PHE A 12 6.86 -3.81 -16.09
N VAL A 13 6.32 -4.83 -16.77
CA VAL A 13 6.90 -5.32 -18.04
C VAL A 13 6.88 -4.23 -19.11
N ILE A 14 5.75 -3.55 -19.29
CA ILE A 14 5.63 -2.45 -20.28
C ILE A 14 6.61 -1.32 -19.94
N SER A 15 6.73 -0.94 -18.68
CA SER A 15 7.64 0.10 -18.19
C SER A 15 9.10 -0.26 -18.43
N GLY A 16 9.49 -1.51 -18.16
CA GLY A 16 10.81 -2.05 -18.50
C GLY A 16 11.10 -1.96 -20.00
N PHE A 17 10.15 -2.38 -20.85
CA PHE A 17 10.27 -2.33 -22.31
C PHE A 17 10.42 -0.89 -22.84
N VAL A 18 9.48 0.00 -22.52
CA VAL A 18 9.40 1.36 -23.07
C VAL A 18 10.64 2.18 -22.70
N ILE A 19 11.07 2.11 -21.43
CA ILE A 19 12.20 2.90 -20.97
C ILE A 19 13.51 2.37 -21.51
N THR A 20 13.67 1.04 -21.59
CA THR A 20 14.86 0.46 -22.20
C THR A 20 14.99 0.85 -23.67
N GLN A 21 13.89 0.74 -24.44
CA GLN A 21 13.88 1.14 -25.85
C GLN A 21 14.17 2.65 -26.03
N LEU A 22 13.63 3.49 -25.15
CA LEU A 22 13.91 4.94 -25.18
C LEU A 22 15.39 5.24 -24.93
N LEU A 23 15.99 4.58 -23.93
CA LEU A 23 17.39 4.77 -23.57
C LEU A 23 18.34 4.26 -24.67
N GLU A 24 18.07 3.08 -25.21
CA GLU A 24 18.87 2.48 -26.28
C GLU A 24 18.94 3.43 -27.50
N ARG A 25 17.79 3.95 -27.94
CA ARG A 25 17.73 4.94 -29.04
C ARG A 25 18.47 6.24 -28.73
N ALA A 26 18.48 6.67 -27.47
CA ALA A 26 19.17 7.88 -27.06
C ALA A 26 20.70 7.68 -26.99
N PHE A 27 21.16 6.50 -26.54
CA PHE A 27 22.57 6.13 -26.51
C PHE A 27 23.14 5.92 -27.90
N GLN A 28 22.42 5.26 -28.81
CA GLN A 28 22.83 5.12 -30.21
C GLN A 28 23.01 6.47 -30.94
N LYS A 29 22.35 7.53 -30.46
CA LYS A 29 22.44 8.88 -31.01
C LYS A 29 23.38 9.81 -30.24
N ASP A 30 24.03 9.34 -29.17
CA ASP A 30 24.87 10.14 -28.25
C ASP A 30 24.19 11.42 -27.71
N THR A 31 22.86 11.39 -27.58
CA THR A 31 22.05 12.55 -27.13
C THR A 31 21.60 12.45 -25.68
N PHE A 32 21.96 11.37 -24.98
CA PHE A 32 21.41 11.10 -23.65
C PHE A 32 21.98 12.02 -22.57
N ARG A 33 21.08 12.68 -21.83
CA ARG A 33 21.38 13.48 -20.65
C ARG A 33 20.44 13.09 -19.52
N PHE A 34 21.00 12.69 -18.38
CA PHE A 34 20.24 12.29 -17.20
C PHE A 34 19.27 13.39 -16.73
N ARG A 35 19.74 14.64 -16.67
CA ARG A 35 18.92 15.79 -16.25
C ARG A 35 17.67 15.95 -17.12
N ASP A 36 17.79 15.83 -18.43
CA ASP A 36 16.68 15.99 -19.35
C ASP A 36 15.69 14.83 -19.27
N PHE A 37 16.21 13.62 -19.07
CA PHE A 37 15.39 12.42 -18.84
C PHE A 37 14.51 12.57 -17.58
N TYR A 38 15.10 12.95 -16.44
CA TYR A 38 14.34 13.14 -15.20
C TYR A 38 13.41 14.36 -15.28
N ALA A 39 13.84 15.45 -15.93
CA ALA A 39 13.00 16.63 -16.08
C ALA A 39 11.72 16.35 -16.87
N ARG A 40 11.80 15.57 -17.97
CA ARG A 40 10.62 15.16 -18.74
C ARG A 40 9.66 14.30 -17.92
N ARG A 41 10.18 13.42 -17.07
CA ARG A 41 9.36 12.56 -16.20
C ARG A 41 8.67 13.35 -15.11
N ILE A 42 9.39 14.23 -14.42
CA ILE A 42 8.80 15.14 -13.41
C ILE A 42 7.64 15.93 -14.02
N ARG A 43 7.85 16.54 -15.19
CA ARG A 43 6.80 17.32 -15.88
C ARG A 43 5.61 16.52 -16.36
N ARG A 44 5.78 15.22 -16.58
CA ARG A 44 4.71 14.32 -17.03
C ARG A 44 3.92 13.77 -15.85
N LEU A 45 4.60 13.24 -14.83
CA LEU A 45 3.98 12.43 -13.79
C LEU A 45 3.48 13.28 -12.60
N VAL A 46 4.33 14.20 -12.12
CA VAL A 46 4.12 14.86 -10.83
C VAL A 46 2.95 15.86 -10.85
N PRO A 47 2.71 16.68 -11.89
CA PRO A 47 1.61 17.63 -11.88
C PRO A 47 0.22 16.98 -11.68
N VAL A 48 -0.03 15.85 -12.35
CA VAL A 48 -1.29 15.12 -12.19
C VAL A 48 -1.34 14.44 -10.84
N PHE A 49 -0.23 13.84 -10.38
CA PHE A 49 -0.17 13.27 -9.04
C PHE A 49 -0.51 14.31 -7.96
N LEU A 50 0.02 15.54 -8.05
CA LEU A 50 -0.29 16.62 -7.12
C LEU A 50 -1.77 17.00 -7.17
N LEU A 51 -2.37 17.08 -8.36
CA LEU A 51 -3.80 17.34 -8.50
C LEU A 51 -4.62 16.26 -7.77
N VAL A 52 -4.36 14.98 -8.07
CA VAL A 52 -5.13 13.86 -7.53
C VAL A 52 -4.93 13.73 -6.03
N SER A 53 -3.69 13.82 -5.56
CA SER A 53 -3.38 13.66 -4.14
C SER A 53 -3.90 14.82 -3.29
N THR A 54 -3.89 16.06 -3.82
CA THR A 54 -4.51 17.21 -3.17
C THR A 54 -6.03 17.10 -3.18
N ALA A 55 -6.65 16.72 -4.30
CA ALA A 55 -8.08 16.48 -4.37
C ALA A 55 -8.51 15.37 -3.40
N THR A 56 -7.74 14.30 -3.32
CA THR A 56 -7.93 13.21 -2.35
C THR A 56 -7.86 13.73 -0.93
N PHE A 57 -6.82 14.50 -0.58
CA PHE A 57 -6.71 15.14 0.73
C PHE A 57 -7.95 15.96 1.06
N LEU A 58 -8.40 16.83 0.15
CA LEU A 58 -9.60 17.65 0.36
C LEU A 58 -10.85 16.79 0.57
N MET A 59 -11.05 15.74 -0.24
CA MET A 59 -12.20 14.84 -0.14
C MET A 59 -12.24 14.06 1.17
N ILE A 60 -11.11 13.56 1.66
CA ILE A 60 -11.06 12.74 2.88
C ILE A 60 -10.91 13.57 4.15
N SER A 61 -10.43 14.81 4.05
CA SER A 61 -10.09 15.66 5.20
C SER A 61 -11.22 15.81 6.23
N PRO A 62 -12.53 15.88 5.86
CA PRO A 62 -13.60 15.96 6.84
C PRO A 62 -13.87 14.65 7.61
N PHE A 63 -13.35 13.53 7.11
CA PHE A 63 -13.69 12.18 7.58
C PHE A 63 -12.54 11.47 8.28
N TYR A 64 -11.30 11.78 7.89
CA TYR A 64 -10.10 11.17 8.47
C TYR A 64 -9.72 11.96 9.71
N ILE A 65 -9.93 11.36 10.86
CA ILE A 65 -9.71 11.98 12.18
C ILE A 65 -8.72 11.11 12.96
N GLY A 66 -7.90 11.71 13.83
CA GLY A 66 -6.89 11.00 14.61
C GLY A 66 -5.89 10.21 13.73
N ASP A 67 -5.66 8.95 14.08
CA ASP A 67 -4.65 8.09 13.43
C ASP A 67 -4.87 7.92 11.93
N ALA A 68 -6.12 7.85 11.45
CA ALA A 68 -6.42 7.72 10.03
C ALA A 68 -5.86 8.89 9.21
N TYR A 69 -5.90 10.11 9.76
CA TYR A 69 -5.29 11.27 9.13
C TYR A 69 -3.76 11.16 9.10
N TYR A 70 -3.13 10.77 10.21
CA TYR A 70 -1.67 10.67 10.28
C TYR A 70 -1.11 9.58 9.34
N ILE A 71 -1.83 8.46 9.19
CA ILE A 71 -1.52 7.42 8.21
C ILE A 71 -1.59 8.00 6.79
N PHE A 72 -2.69 8.69 6.44
CA PHE A 72 -2.80 9.34 5.14
C PHE A 72 -1.69 10.37 4.91
N ALA A 73 -1.43 11.25 5.89
CA ALA A 73 -0.45 12.32 5.79
C ALA A 73 0.96 11.78 5.50
N LYS A 74 1.40 10.76 6.24
CA LYS A 74 2.67 10.07 5.98
C LYS A 74 2.68 9.42 4.59
N SER A 75 1.58 8.75 4.22
CA SER A 75 1.46 8.13 2.89
C SER A 75 1.54 9.15 1.75
N TRP A 76 0.99 10.36 1.94
CA TRP A 76 0.98 11.43 0.96
C TRP A 76 2.39 11.98 0.72
N LEU A 77 3.14 12.24 1.79
CA LEU A 77 4.55 12.62 1.70
C LEU A 77 5.41 11.51 1.07
N ALA A 78 5.26 10.27 1.54
CA ALA A 78 6.01 9.14 1.02
C ALA A 78 5.73 8.91 -0.47
N SER A 79 4.49 9.12 -0.91
CA SER A 79 4.10 9.02 -2.32
C SER A 79 4.76 10.09 -3.19
N LEU A 80 4.85 11.34 -2.72
CA LEU A 80 5.51 12.42 -3.48
C LEU A 80 7.02 12.19 -3.66
N ILE A 81 7.67 11.58 -2.67
CA ILE A 81 9.12 11.33 -2.68
C ILE A 81 9.46 10.01 -3.43
N GLY A 82 8.48 9.17 -3.74
CA GLY A 82 8.70 7.87 -4.39
C GLY A 82 9.12 6.75 -3.42
N LEU A 83 8.66 6.82 -2.17
CA LEU A 83 8.95 5.86 -1.09
C LEU A 83 7.68 5.26 -0.45
N SER A 84 6.51 5.43 -1.07
CA SER A 84 5.26 4.88 -0.54
C SER A 84 5.27 3.36 -0.40
N ASN A 85 6.03 2.65 -1.23
CA ASN A 85 6.18 1.20 -1.10
C ASN A 85 6.88 0.77 0.20
N LEU A 86 7.92 1.49 0.61
CA LEU A 86 8.60 1.24 1.89
C LEU A 86 7.72 1.62 3.07
N TYR A 87 6.96 2.71 2.94
CA TYR A 87 5.99 3.14 3.92
C TYR A 87 4.93 2.05 4.16
N TYR A 88 4.27 1.57 3.10
CA TYR A 88 3.23 0.54 3.23
C TYR A 88 3.78 -0.82 3.65
N PHE A 89 5.00 -1.20 3.22
CA PHE A 89 5.67 -2.37 3.76
C PHE A 89 5.79 -2.30 5.29
N ASN A 90 6.25 -1.15 5.81
CA ASN A 90 6.42 -0.98 7.24
C ASN A 90 5.08 -0.89 8.00
N GLU A 91 4.10 -0.16 7.49
CA GLU A 91 2.80 0.03 8.16
C GLU A 91 1.91 -1.22 8.12
N LEU A 92 1.84 -1.92 6.98
CA LEU A 92 0.96 -3.08 6.81
C LEU A 92 1.57 -4.38 7.37
N SER A 93 2.82 -4.35 7.82
CA SER A 93 3.44 -5.46 8.55
C SER A 93 3.19 -5.43 10.06
N GLN A 94 2.54 -4.37 10.57
CA GLN A 94 2.27 -4.20 12.00
C GLN A 94 1.04 -4.99 12.44
N TYR A 95 1.00 -5.36 13.72
CA TYR A 95 -0.12 -6.09 14.33
C TYR A 95 -1.45 -5.31 14.24
N PHE A 96 -1.40 -3.99 14.39
CA PHE A 96 -2.56 -3.09 14.27
C PHE A 96 -2.59 -2.39 12.90
N ALA A 97 -2.21 -3.10 11.84
CA ALA A 97 -2.24 -2.55 10.49
C ALA A 97 -3.66 -2.10 10.11
N PRO A 98 -3.81 -0.92 9.48
CA PRO A 98 -5.10 -0.46 8.98
C PRO A 98 -5.61 -1.37 7.86
N GLU A 99 -6.93 -1.39 7.65
CA GLU A 99 -7.51 -2.12 6.54
C GLU A 99 -7.04 -1.51 5.20
N THR A 100 -6.52 -2.34 4.30
CA THR A 100 -5.94 -1.87 3.02
C THR A 100 -6.94 -1.12 2.16
N LEU A 101 -8.22 -1.50 2.21
CA LEU A 101 -9.30 -0.86 1.44
C LEU A 101 -9.59 0.56 1.93
N SER A 102 -9.26 0.89 3.18
CA SER A 102 -9.39 2.26 3.71
C SER A 102 -8.22 3.17 3.37
N LEU A 103 -7.13 2.69 2.76
CA LEU A 103 -5.95 3.51 2.49
C LEU A 103 -6.09 4.25 1.15
N SER A 104 -6.47 5.52 1.20
CA SER A 104 -6.81 6.33 0.00
C SER A 104 -5.70 6.51 -1.04
N LEU A 105 -4.42 6.34 -0.66
CA LEU A 105 -3.28 6.41 -1.59
C LEU A 105 -2.55 5.07 -1.70
N LEU A 106 -3.18 3.93 -1.39
CA LEU A 106 -2.49 2.65 -1.38
C LEU A 106 -1.83 2.35 -2.72
N HIS A 107 -2.57 2.48 -3.81
CA HIS A 107 -2.12 2.24 -5.19
C HIS A 107 -0.81 2.96 -5.60
N THR A 108 -0.34 3.98 -4.88
CA THR A 108 0.92 4.67 -5.21
C THR A 108 2.15 3.83 -4.91
N TRP A 109 2.04 2.72 -4.16
CA TRP A 109 3.17 1.84 -3.85
C TRP A 109 3.86 1.32 -5.13
N SER A 110 3.09 0.95 -6.15
CA SER A 110 3.66 0.42 -7.39
C SER A 110 4.34 1.51 -8.22
N LEU A 111 3.84 2.76 -8.17
CA LEU A 111 4.49 3.92 -8.78
C LEU A 111 5.84 4.19 -8.15
N ALA A 112 5.96 4.09 -6.81
CA ALA A 112 7.24 4.22 -6.14
C ALA A 112 8.26 3.15 -6.58
N VAL A 113 7.82 1.89 -6.73
CA VAL A 113 8.66 0.81 -7.27
C VAL A 113 9.11 1.12 -8.70
N GLU A 114 8.20 1.61 -9.53
CA GLU A 114 8.48 2.02 -10.91
C GLU A 114 9.48 3.19 -10.97
N GLU A 115 9.31 4.21 -10.14
CA GLU A 115 10.20 5.37 -10.05
C GLU A 115 11.61 4.98 -9.58
N GLN A 116 11.71 4.05 -8.62
CA GLN A 116 12.99 3.47 -8.19
C GLN A 116 13.68 2.74 -9.35
N PHE A 117 12.95 1.93 -10.12
CA PHE A 117 13.49 1.32 -11.34
C PHE A 117 13.94 2.39 -12.34
N TYR A 118 13.18 3.46 -12.51
CA TYR A 118 13.52 4.57 -13.41
C TYR A 118 14.70 5.42 -12.97
N LEU A 119 15.06 5.39 -11.69
CA LEU A 119 16.28 5.99 -11.16
C LEU A 119 17.50 5.09 -11.40
N LEU A 120 17.36 3.78 -11.14
CA LEU A 120 18.45 2.80 -11.16
C LEU A 120 18.79 2.31 -12.57
N TRP A 121 17.77 2.07 -13.41
CA TRP A 121 17.94 1.43 -14.71
C TRP A 121 18.74 2.27 -15.73
N PRO A 122 18.51 3.60 -15.89
CA PRO A 122 19.30 4.39 -16.82
C PRO A 122 20.79 4.41 -16.47
N ALA A 123 21.12 4.46 -15.18
CA ALA A 123 22.51 4.39 -14.72
C ALA A 123 23.12 3.01 -15.00
N SER A 124 22.39 1.94 -14.70
CA SER A 124 22.82 0.56 -14.94
C SER A 124 23.07 0.30 -16.44
N LEU A 125 22.16 0.74 -17.30
CA LEU A 125 22.28 0.58 -18.75
C LEU A 125 23.39 1.47 -19.33
N TYR A 126 23.57 2.69 -18.81
CA TYR A 126 24.68 3.57 -19.21
C TYR A 126 26.04 2.95 -18.88
N LEU A 127 26.19 2.38 -17.68
CA LEU A 127 27.41 1.67 -17.28
C LEU A 127 27.65 0.43 -18.17
N ALA A 128 26.59 -0.34 -18.44
CA ALA A 128 26.67 -1.48 -19.35
C ALA A 128 27.09 -1.06 -20.77
N TYR A 129 26.59 0.07 -21.27
CA TYR A 129 26.99 0.61 -22.58
C TYR A 129 28.45 1.09 -22.60
N ARG A 130 28.90 1.76 -21.52
CA ARG A 130 30.26 2.33 -21.44
C ARG A 130 31.35 1.27 -21.24
N PHE A 131 31.07 0.24 -20.43
CA PHE A 131 32.05 -0.74 -19.98
C PHE A 131 31.81 -2.16 -20.51
N GLY A 132 30.61 -2.48 -20.95
CA GLY A 132 30.26 -3.79 -21.49
C GLY A 132 30.80 -3.97 -22.90
N LYS A 133 32.00 -4.53 -23.03
CA LYS A 133 32.57 -4.96 -24.31
C LYS A 133 32.49 -6.48 -24.46
N GLY A 134 32.11 -6.93 -25.65
CA GLY A 134 32.16 -8.35 -26.05
C GLY A 134 30.96 -9.19 -25.63
N ARG A 135 31.08 -10.52 -25.80
CA ARG A 135 30.01 -11.49 -25.55
C ARG A 135 29.57 -11.56 -24.08
N THR A 136 30.31 -11.00 -23.13
CA THR A 136 29.95 -11.07 -21.70
C THR A 136 29.00 -9.97 -21.23
N ALA A 137 28.73 -8.95 -22.07
CA ALA A 137 27.92 -7.79 -21.68
C ALA A 137 26.47 -8.12 -21.30
N HIS A 138 25.94 -9.28 -21.69
CA HIS A 138 24.57 -9.71 -21.36
C HIS A 138 24.45 -10.55 -20.07
N TRP A 139 25.57 -11.03 -19.51
CA TRP A 139 25.54 -11.85 -18.28
C TRP A 139 24.96 -11.10 -17.07
N PRO A 140 25.32 -9.83 -16.80
CA PRO A 140 24.73 -9.08 -15.69
C PRO A 140 23.21 -9.00 -15.77
N PHE A 141 22.66 -8.81 -16.98
CA PHE A 141 21.21 -8.82 -17.20
C PHE A 141 20.60 -10.18 -16.82
N ARG A 142 21.16 -11.28 -17.34
CA ARG A 142 20.64 -12.64 -17.11
C ARG A 142 20.71 -13.03 -15.64
N ILE A 143 21.83 -12.72 -14.98
CA ILE A 143 22.02 -12.98 -13.55
C ILE A 143 20.99 -12.20 -12.74
N THR A 144 20.81 -10.90 -13.00
CA THR A 144 19.83 -10.08 -12.29
C THR A 144 18.40 -10.59 -12.49
N LEU A 145 18.02 -10.96 -13.73
CA LEU A 145 16.70 -11.52 -14.02
C LEU A 145 16.45 -12.82 -13.21
N VAL A 146 17.37 -13.77 -13.27
CA VAL A 146 17.22 -15.07 -12.57
C VAL A 146 17.27 -14.89 -11.06
N ALA A 147 18.22 -14.11 -10.55
CA ALA A 147 18.39 -13.90 -9.11
C ALA A 147 17.17 -13.22 -8.48
N THR A 148 16.61 -12.20 -9.15
CA THR A 148 15.43 -11.48 -8.66
C THR A 148 14.15 -12.31 -8.78
N PHE A 149 14.04 -13.18 -9.80
CA PHE A 149 12.95 -14.15 -9.89
C PHE A 149 13.01 -15.19 -8.76
N VAL A 150 14.18 -15.79 -8.52
CA VAL A 150 14.37 -16.74 -7.41
C VAL A 150 14.09 -16.06 -6.07
N LEU A 151 14.55 -14.83 -5.89
CA LEU A 151 14.25 -14.03 -4.71
C LEU A 151 12.74 -13.79 -4.55
N SER A 152 12.03 -13.50 -5.64
CA SER A 152 10.56 -13.33 -5.64
C SER A 152 9.84 -14.58 -5.15
N VAL A 153 10.22 -15.75 -5.67
CA VAL A 153 9.66 -17.05 -5.27
C VAL A 153 9.93 -17.34 -3.79
N TYR A 154 11.16 -17.13 -3.34
CA TYR A 154 11.52 -17.31 -1.94
C TYR A 154 10.73 -16.36 -1.02
N MET A 155 10.74 -15.06 -1.30
CA MET A 155 10.08 -14.06 -0.47
C MET A 155 8.56 -14.20 -0.46
N ALA A 156 7.93 -14.68 -1.54
CA ALA A 156 6.49 -14.87 -1.58
C ALA A 156 5.99 -15.87 -0.51
N SER A 157 6.84 -16.80 -0.09
CA SER A 157 6.55 -17.74 0.99
C SER A 157 7.09 -17.28 2.35
N ALA A 158 8.34 -16.81 2.41
CA ALA A 158 9.00 -16.44 3.66
C ALA A 158 8.56 -15.06 4.22
N HIS A 159 8.36 -14.08 3.34
CA HIS A 159 8.06 -12.69 3.69
C HIS A 159 7.07 -12.04 2.69
N PRO A 160 5.78 -12.43 2.70
CA PRO A 160 4.82 -12.04 1.66
C PRO A 160 4.67 -10.53 1.47
N ALA A 161 4.65 -9.75 2.56
CA ALA A 161 4.57 -8.28 2.50
C ALA A 161 5.79 -7.68 1.79
N ALA A 162 6.99 -8.21 2.06
CA ALA A 162 8.21 -7.74 1.42
C ALA A 162 8.24 -8.14 -0.07
N ALA A 163 7.77 -9.34 -0.42
CA ALA A 163 7.63 -9.78 -1.80
C ALA A 163 6.66 -8.89 -2.60
N TYR A 164 5.59 -8.44 -1.95
CA TYR A 164 4.56 -7.65 -2.60
C TYR A 164 5.00 -6.21 -2.87
N TYR A 165 5.61 -5.52 -1.88
CA TYR A 165 5.90 -4.08 -1.94
C TYR A 165 7.32 -3.71 -2.37
N LEU A 166 8.33 -4.58 -2.19
CA LEU A 166 9.73 -4.19 -2.38
C LEU A 166 10.21 -4.47 -3.81
N LEU A 167 10.96 -3.50 -4.37
CA LEU A 167 11.53 -3.59 -5.73
C LEU A 167 12.36 -4.87 -5.98
N PRO A 168 13.23 -5.37 -5.07
CA PRO A 168 14.07 -6.53 -5.37
C PRO A 168 13.28 -7.79 -5.76
N ALA A 169 12.11 -8.02 -5.14
CA ALA A 169 11.24 -9.15 -5.45
C ALA A 169 10.36 -8.93 -6.70
N ARG A 170 10.27 -7.69 -7.19
CA ARG A 170 9.49 -7.28 -8.36
C ARG A 170 10.35 -6.98 -9.58
N LEU A 171 11.67 -6.88 -9.40
CA LEU A 171 12.58 -6.41 -10.44
C LEU A 171 12.57 -7.34 -11.69
N PHE A 172 12.36 -8.64 -11.52
CA PHE A 172 12.30 -9.59 -12.63
C PHE A 172 11.21 -9.22 -13.66
N GLU A 173 10.10 -8.63 -13.21
CA GLU A 173 8.97 -8.21 -14.05
C GLU A 173 9.42 -7.11 -15.03
N PHE A 174 10.11 -6.08 -14.54
CA PHE A 174 10.73 -5.05 -15.39
C PHE A 174 11.79 -5.66 -16.32
N MET A 175 12.60 -6.58 -15.79
CA MET A 175 13.69 -7.21 -16.54
C MET A 175 13.19 -8.03 -17.72
N LEU A 176 12.01 -8.66 -17.64
CA LEU A 176 11.39 -9.34 -18.78
C LEU A 176 11.11 -8.35 -19.93
N GLY A 177 10.51 -7.20 -19.62
CA GLY A 177 10.26 -6.15 -20.61
C GLY A 177 11.54 -5.55 -21.19
N THR A 178 12.52 -5.28 -20.34
CA THR A 178 13.87 -4.87 -20.73
C THR A 178 14.52 -5.91 -21.65
N GLY A 179 14.35 -7.21 -21.37
CA GLY A 179 14.88 -8.30 -22.18
C GLY A 179 14.30 -8.29 -23.59
N VAL A 180 12.98 -8.08 -23.72
CA VAL A 180 12.34 -7.91 -25.03
C VAL A 180 12.93 -6.71 -25.77
N ALA A 181 13.13 -5.57 -25.10
CA ALA A 181 13.73 -4.39 -25.73
C ALA A 181 15.16 -4.64 -26.22
N LEU A 182 16.04 -5.22 -25.40
CA LEU A 182 17.46 -5.42 -25.72
C LEU A 182 17.73 -6.55 -26.71
N PHE A 183 16.96 -7.63 -26.64
CA PHE A 183 17.28 -8.87 -27.36
C PHE A 183 16.29 -9.22 -28.47
N SER A 184 15.24 -8.42 -28.69
CA SER A 184 14.25 -8.70 -29.76
C SER A 184 14.87 -8.91 -31.14
N GLN A 185 15.93 -8.16 -31.48
CA GLN A 185 16.63 -8.29 -32.76
C GLN A 185 17.54 -9.52 -32.86
N GLN A 186 17.92 -10.11 -31.71
CA GLN A 186 18.77 -11.30 -31.63
C GLN A 186 17.94 -12.59 -31.63
N LEU A 187 16.65 -12.49 -31.35
CA LEU A 187 15.72 -13.63 -31.36
C LEU A 187 15.26 -13.94 -32.80
N PRO A 188 14.88 -15.20 -33.11
CA PRO A 188 14.42 -15.58 -34.44
C PRO A 188 13.20 -14.78 -34.89
N ARG A 189 13.23 -14.23 -36.11
CA ARG A 189 12.06 -13.52 -36.65
C ARG A 189 10.85 -14.46 -36.71
N LEU A 190 9.73 -14.01 -36.16
CA LEU A 190 8.48 -14.75 -36.20
C LEU A 190 7.80 -14.60 -37.57
N ASN A 191 7.39 -15.74 -38.14
CA ASN A 191 6.41 -15.72 -39.22
C ASN A 191 5.02 -15.31 -38.66
N ARG A 192 4.07 -15.02 -39.55
CA ARG A 192 2.74 -14.54 -39.16
C ARG A 192 2.02 -15.51 -38.21
N SER A 193 2.02 -16.81 -38.50
CA SER A 193 1.32 -17.80 -37.69
C SER A 193 1.93 -17.95 -36.29
N SER A 194 3.25 -18.04 -36.18
CA SER A 194 3.96 -18.10 -34.90
C SER A 194 3.74 -16.85 -34.07
N ALA A 195 3.73 -15.66 -34.69
CA ALA A 195 3.41 -14.41 -33.99
C ALA A 195 1.96 -14.38 -33.52
N GLU A 196 1.01 -14.88 -34.32
CA GLU A 196 -0.40 -14.99 -33.95
C GLU A 196 -0.58 -15.89 -32.74
N THR A 197 0.00 -17.10 -32.79
CA THR A 197 -0.05 -18.07 -31.70
C THR A 197 0.60 -17.50 -30.44
N LEU A 198 1.77 -16.88 -30.55
CA LEU A 198 2.47 -16.32 -29.42
C LEU A 198 1.71 -15.16 -28.77
N ALA A 199 1.13 -14.27 -29.58
CA ALA A 199 0.31 -13.16 -29.08
C ALA A 199 -0.99 -13.64 -28.43
N LEU A 200 -1.63 -14.67 -28.99
CA LEU A 200 -2.85 -15.25 -28.43
C LEU A 200 -2.54 -15.96 -27.11
N VAL A 201 -1.50 -16.80 -27.06
CA VAL A 201 -1.05 -17.47 -25.84
C VAL A 201 -0.71 -16.43 -24.77
N GLY A 202 0.05 -15.39 -25.11
CA GLY A 202 0.40 -14.33 -24.17
C GLY A 202 -0.83 -13.58 -23.63
N LEU A 203 -1.79 -13.24 -24.49
CA LEU A 203 -3.04 -12.60 -24.07
C LEU A 203 -3.87 -13.52 -23.18
N THR A 204 -3.99 -14.80 -23.54
CA THR A 204 -4.69 -15.81 -22.73
C THR A 204 -4.03 -15.97 -21.37
N MET A 205 -2.69 -15.97 -21.28
CA MET A 205 -1.98 -16.02 -20.00
C MET A 205 -2.33 -14.82 -19.11
N ILE A 206 -2.35 -13.60 -19.66
CA ILE A 206 -2.73 -12.39 -18.90
C ILE A 206 -4.17 -12.50 -18.39
N VAL A 207 -5.11 -12.83 -19.27
CA VAL A 207 -6.55 -12.91 -18.93
C VAL A 207 -6.82 -14.06 -17.96
N ALA A 208 -6.24 -15.24 -18.19
CA ALA A 208 -6.41 -16.39 -17.31
C ALA A 208 -5.86 -16.09 -15.91
N THR A 209 -4.70 -15.45 -15.81
CA THR A 209 -4.14 -15.02 -14.51
C THR A 209 -5.13 -14.09 -13.79
N ALA A 210 -5.71 -13.11 -14.50
CA ALA A 210 -6.66 -12.15 -13.94
C ALA A 210 -7.97 -12.77 -13.42
N LEU A 211 -8.34 -13.95 -13.93
CA LEU A 211 -9.57 -14.66 -13.55
C LEU A 211 -9.33 -15.76 -12.52
N LEU A 212 -8.16 -16.41 -12.54
CA LEU A 212 -7.88 -17.61 -11.75
C LEU A 212 -7.15 -17.31 -10.44
N ILE A 213 -6.28 -16.29 -10.40
CA ILE A 213 -5.54 -15.96 -9.18
C ILE A 213 -6.45 -15.27 -8.17
N THR A 214 -6.32 -15.66 -6.91
CA THR A 214 -7.07 -15.11 -5.78
C THR A 214 -6.13 -14.46 -4.76
N LYS A 215 -6.71 -13.75 -3.79
CA LYS A 215 -5.96 -13.15 -2.66
C LYS A 215 -5.30 -14.17 -1.73
N HIS A 216 -5.61 -15.46 -1.87
CA HIS A 216 -5.10 -16.53 -1.02
C HIS A 216 -3.84 -17.19 -1.60
N ASP A 217 -3.53 -16.92 -2.86
CA ASP A 217 -2.34 -17.47 -3.50
C ASP A 217 -1.08 -16.71 -3.06
N HIS A 218 0.03 -17.42 -2.92
CA HIS A 218 1.32 -16.80 -2.69
C HIS A 218 1.71 -15.98 -3.93
N PHE A 219 1.76 -14.65 -3.76
CA PHE A 219 1.92 -13.69 -4.83
C PHE A 219 2.93 -12.60 -4.42
N PRO A 220 3.82 -12.12 -5.32
CA PRO A 220 3.99 -12.46 -6.74
C PRO A 220 4.45 -13.90 -7.02
N GLY A 221 5.54 -14.33 -6.39
CA GLY A 221 6.09 -15.69 -6.54
C GLY A 221 6.23 -16.15 -8.00
N TYR A 222 6.06 -17.45 -8.25
CA TYR A 222 6.03 -17.99 -9.61
C TYR A 222 4.75 -17.60 -10.36
N ASN A 223 3.68 -17.27 -9.65
CA ASN A 223 2.38 -16.91 -10.22
C ASN A 223 2.43 -15.60 -11.02
N ALA A 224 3.26 -14.64 -10.61
CA ALA A 224 3.51 -13.40 -11.35
C ALA A 224 4.28 -13.62 -12.66
N LEU A 225 4.87 -14.82 -12.89
CA LEU A 225 5.52 -15.13 -14.16
C LEU A 225 4.51 -15.22 -15.31
N TRP A 226 3.29 -15.69 -15.06
CA TRP A 226 2.27 -15.87 -16.09
C TRP A 226 1.84 -14.56 -16.78
N PRO A 227 1.40 -13.51 -16.05
CA PRO A 227 1.01 -12.26 -16.70
C PRO A 227 2.23 -11.52 -17.27
N THR A 228 3.41 -11.66 -16.66
CA THR A 228 4.61 -10.93 -17.10
C THR A 228 5.22 -11.53 -18.36
N LEU A 229 5.35 -12.86 -18.42
CA LEU A 229 5.77 -13.56 -19.63
C LEU A 229 4.72 -13.41 -20.74
N GLY A 230 3.44 -13.49 -20.40
CA GLY A 230 2.36 -13.24 -21.37
C GLY A 230 2.44 -11.85 -21.99
N THR A 231 2.74 -10.84 -21.17
CA THR A 231 2.96 -9.45 -21.64
C THR A 231 4.19 -9.36 -22.55
N ALA A 232 5.30 -9.98 -22.17
CA ALA A 232 6.51 -10.02 -22.99
C ALA A 232 6.27 -10.69 -24.35
N MET A 233 5.50 -11.79 -24.38
CA MET A 233 5.09 -12.50 -25.61
C MET A 233 4.25 -11.62 -26.53
N VAL A 234 3.24 -10.91 -26.00
CA VAL A 234 2.39 -9.99 -26.78
C VAL A 234 3.22 -8.86 -27.37
N ILE A 235 4.11 -8.24 -26.60
CA ILE A 235 5.00 -7.16 -27.08
C ILE A 235 5.92 -7.70 -28.18
N TYR A 236 6.58 -8.84 -27.96
CA TYR A 236 7.53 -9.42 -28.91
C TYR A 236 6.87 -9.79 -30.25
N ALA A 237 5.68 -10.39 -30.19
CA ALA A 237 4.89 -10.71 -31.39
C ALA A 237 4.47 -9.45 -32.14
N GLY A 238 3.99 -8.42 -31.44
CA GLY A 238 3.56 -7.15 -32.03
C GLY A 238 4.71 -6.37 -32.69
N LEU A 239 5.93 -6.47 -32.17
CA LEU A 239 7.12 -5.84 -32.78
C LEU A 239 7.49 -6.45 -34.15
N HIS A 240 7.25 -7.75 -34.33
CA HIS A 240 7.61 -8.46 -35.57
C HIS A 240 6.46 -8.46 -36.59
N GLN A 241 5.23 -8.59 -36.11
CA GLN A 241 4.04 -8.72 -36.93
C GLN A 241 2.91 -7.83 -36.39
N PRO A 242 2.86 -6.54 -36.80
CA PRO A 242 1.82 -5.61 -36.33
C PRO A 242 0.40 -5.96 -36.84
N ALA A 243 0.30 -6.86 -37.82
CA ALA A 243 -0.97 -7.29 -38.41
C ALA A 243 -1.66 -8.45 -37.66
N THR A 244 -1.11 -8.90 -36.52
CA THR A 244 -1.73 -9.97 -35.73
C THR A 244 -3.13 -9.56 -35.23
N PHE A 245 -4.04 -10.51 -35.01
CA PHE A 245 -5.37 -10.24 -34.46
C PHE A 245 -5.28 -9.51 -33.11
N THR A 246 -4.42 -10.00 -32.20
CA THR A 246 -4.17 -9.36 -30.91
C THR A 246 -3.68 -7.93 -31.06
N ALA A 247 -2.74 -7.67 -31.98
CA ALA A 247 -2.28 -6.31 -32.23
C ALA A 247 -3.41 -5.42 -32.78
N ARG A 248 -4.24 -5.91 -33.70
CA ARG A 248 -5.40 -5.16 -34.22
C ARG A 248 -6.42 -4.84 -33.13
N LEU A 249 -6.71 -5.80 -32.25
CA LEU A 249 -7.62 -5.62 -31.12
C LEU A 249 -7.10 -4.56 -30.14
N LEU A 250 -5.82 -4.65 -29.76
CA LEU A 250 -5.18 -3.68 -28.84
C LEU A 250 -4.94 -2.31 -29.49
N SER A 251 -4.99 -2.23 -30.83
CA SER A 251 -4.87 -0.97 -31.59
C SER A 251 -6.22 -0.31 -31.88
N LEU A 252 -7.33 -0.84 -31.37
CA LEU A 252 -8.63 -0.19 -31.50
C LEU A 252 -8.60 1.23 -30.87
N PRO A 253 -9.31 2.21 -31.45
CA PRO A 253 -9.27 3.60 -30.97
C PRO A 253 -9.59 3.74 -29.47
N VAL A 254 -10.53 2.93 -28.96
CA VAL A 254 -10.90 2.92 -27.54
C VAL A 254 -9.74 2.42 -26.66
N MET A 255 -9.04 1.35 -27.09
CA MET A 255 -7.90 0.80 -26.34
C MET A 255 -6.72 1.78 -26.34
N VAL A 256 -6.45 2.41 -27.48
CA VAL A 256 -5.42 3.46 -27.60
C VAL A 256 -5.77 4.67 -26.74
N PHE A 257 -7.04 5.08 -26.70
CA PHE A 257 -7.52 6.15 -25.85
C PHE A 257 -7.30 5.84 -24.36
N LEU A 258 -7.74 4.65 -23.90
CA LEU A 258 -7.54 4.20 -22.52
C LEU A 258 -6.05 4.10 -22.17
N GLY A 259 -5.23 3.58 -23.07
CA GLY A 259 -3.77 3.55 -22.93
C GLY A 259 -3.16 4.96 -22.83
N GLY A 260 -3.70 5.92 -23.58
CA GLY A 260 -3.30 7.32 -23.57
C GLY A 260 -3.55 8.01 -22.23
N ILE A 261 -4.70 7.75 -21.59
CA ILE A 261 -5.05 8.32 -20.28
C ILE A 261 -4.64 7.44 -19.09
N SER A 262 -3.98 6.31 -19.34
CA SER A 262 -3.73 5.24 -18.36
C SER A 262 -3.10 5.71 -17.05
N TYR A 263 -2.14 6.64 -17.10
CA TYR A 263 -1.51 7.18 -15.89
C TYR A 263 -2.50 8.00 -15.04
N SER A 264 -3.25 8.91 -15.66
CA SER A 264 -4.29 9.68 -14.97
C SER A 264 -5.40 8.77 -14.42
N LEU A 265 -5.77 7.73 -15.18
CA LEU A 265 -6.73 6.70 -14.76
C LEU A 265 -6.23 5.91 -13.56
N TYR A 266 -4.96 5.51 -13.58
CA TYR A 266 -4.33 4.83 -12.47
C TYR A 266 -4.32 5.67 -11.18
N LEU A 267 -4.16 6.98 -11.27
CA LEU A 267 -4.22 7.84 -10.09
C LEU A 267 -5.65 8.01 -9.54
N TRP A 268 -6.65 8.19 -10.42
CA TRP A 268 -8.03 8.47 -9.99
C TRP A 268 -8.83 7.24 -9.57
N HIS A 269 -8.47 6.03 -10.01
CA HIS A 269 -9.33 4.85 -9.80
C HIS A 269 -9.49 4.44 -8.33
N TRP A 270 -8.48 4.68 -7.49
CA TRP A 270 -8.43 4.14 -6.14
C TRP A 270 -8.96 5.08 -5.05
N PRO A 271 -8.61 6.38 -4.99
CA PRO A 271 -9.05 7.25 -3.90
C PRO A 271 -10.57 7.30 -3.68
N PRO A 272 -11.41 7.39 -4.72
CA PRO A 272 -12.86 7.35 -4.53
C PRO A 272 -13.36 5.99 -4.04
N VAL A 273 -12.78 4.87 -4.49
CA VAL A 273 -13.11 3.52 -4.00
C VAL A 273 -12.81 3.41 -2.51
N ALA A 274 -11.63 3.87 -2.09
CA ALA A 274 -11.21 3.84 -0.70
C ALA A 274 -12.08 4.73 0.19
N LEU A 275 -12.49 5.91 -0.30
CA LEU A 275 -13.42 6.78 0.42
C LEU A 275 -14.81 6.15 0.57
N MET A 276 -15.35 5.55 -0.50
CA MET A 276 -16.65 4.86 -0.42
C MET A 276 -16.61 3.71 0.58
N HIS A 277 -15.53 2.91 0.57
CA HIS A 277 -15.32 1.84 1.54
C HIS A 277 -15.23 2.38 2.96
N TYR A 278 -14.46 3.44 3.18
CA TYR A 278 -14.32 4.09 4.49
C TYR A 278 -15.66 4.63 5.03
N GLN A 279 -16.53 5.12 4.16
CA GLN A 279 -17.88 5.60 4.51
C GLN A 279 -18.93 4.48 4.59
N LEU A 280 -18.52 3.22 4.45
CA LEU A 280 -19.42 2.06 4.43
C LEU A 280 -20.50 2.15 3.33
N ILE A 281 -20.21 2.87 2.24
CA ILE A 281 -21.11 3.00 1.10
C ILE A 281 -21.00 1.75 0.24
N GLU A 282 -22.10 1.00 0.15
CA GLU A 282 -22.14 -0.19 -0.69
C GLU A 282 -21.98 0.15 -2.18
N LEU A 283 -21.11 -0.61 -2.85
CA LEU A 283 -20.92 -0.55 -4.29
C LEU A 283 -22.03 -1.30 -5.02
N THR A 284 -23.24 -0.72 -5.02
CA THR A 284 -24.35 -1.15 -5.89
C THR A 284 -23.95 -1.06 -7.37
N TRP A 285 -24.69 -1.74 -8.26
CA TRP A 285 -24.37 -1.71 -9.71
C TRP A 285 -24.35 -0.27 -10.26
N LEU A 286 -25.29 0.57 -9.81
CA LEU A 286 -25.39 1.98 -10.21
C LEU A 286 -24.19 2.77 -9.70
N ASN A 287 -23.84 2.62 -8.42
CA ASN A 287 -22.68 3.28 -7.82
C ASN A 287 -21.38 2.91 -8.53
N ARG A 288 -21.22 1.63 -8.93
CA ARG A 288 -20.05 1.18 -9.70
C ARG A 288 -19.98 1.84 -11.07
N LEU A 289 -21.09 1.93 -11.80
CA LEU A 289 -21.12 2.55 -13.12
C LEU A 289 -20.84 4.05 -13.05
N LEU A 290 -21.47 4.76 -12.10
CA LEU A 290 -21.22 6.18 -11.87
C LEU A 290 -19.77 6.45 -11.48
N LEU A 291 -19.19 5.59 -10.63
CA LEU A 291 -17.80 5.67 -10.23
C LEU A 291 -16.86 5.47 -11.43
N ILE A 292 -17.07 4.44 -12.25
CA ILE A 292 -16.25 4.19 -13.45
C ILE A 292 -16.35 5.37 -14.41
N ALA A 293 -17.57 5.86 -14.69
CA ALA A 293 -17.79 6.99 -15.57
C ALA A 293 -17.12 8.27 -15.04
N GLY A 294 -17.25 8.55 -13.74
CA GLY A 294 -16.63 9.68 -13.06
C GLY A 294 -15.10 9.61 -13.09
N VAL A 295 -14.52 8.44 -12.78
CA VAL A 295 -13.06 8.21 -12.84
C VAL A 295 -12.55 8.42 -14.27
N VAL A 296 -13.20 7.85 -15.29
CA VAL A 296 -12.78 8.02 -16.69
C VAL A 296 -12.85 9.49 -17.12
N ALA A 297 -13.93 10.20 -16.75
CA ALA A 297 -14.09 11.61 -17.04
C ALA A 297 -13.00 12.46 -16.37
N LEU A 298 -12.81 12.33 -15.05
CA LEU A 298 -11.77 13.05 -14.29
C LEU A 298 -10.37 12.73 -14.82
N SER A 299 -10.12 11.49 -15.19
CA SER A 299 -8.84 11.07 -15.78
C SER A 299 -8.59 11.75 -17.11
N TRP A 300 -9.61 11.82 -17.97
CA TRP A 300 -9.52 12.51 -19.25
C TRP A 300 -9.29 14.02 -19.08
N PHE A 301 -10.02 14.67 -18.19
CA PHE A 301 -9.82 16.10 -17.87
C PHE A 301 -8.39 16.35 -17.35
N SER A 302 -7.95 15.54 -16.38
CA SER A 302 -6.60 15.66 -15.81
C SER A 302 -5.51 15.44 -16.85
N PHE A 303 -5.67 14.43 -17.71
CA PHE A 303 -4.77 14.16 -18.83
C PHE A 303 -4.69 15.33 -19.81
N ARG A 304 -5.85 15.88 -20.21
CA ARG A 304 -5.94 16.93 -21.23
C ARG A 304 -5.41 18.28 -20.75
N PHE A 305 -5.76 18.67 -19.52
CA PHE A 305 -5.52 20.03 -19.00
C PHE A 305 -4.30 20.14 -18.09
N VAL A 306 -3.89 19.05 -17.43
CA VAL A 306 -2.74 19.04 -16.53
C VAL A 306 -1.59 18.25 -17.15
N GLU A 307 -1.75 16.94 -17.41
CA GLU A 307 -0.65 16.09 -17.89
C GLU A 307 -0.02 16.64 -19.18
N ASN A 308 -0.83 16.80 -20.23
CA ASN A 308 -0.35 17.23 -21.55
C ASN A 308 0.13 18.68 -21.56
N ARG A 309 -0.41 19.54 -20.68
CA ARG A 309 -0.05 20.96 -20.59
C ARG A 309 1.39 21.16 -20.13
N TYR A 310 1.85 20.33 -19.19
CA TYR A 310 3.19 20.42 -18.61
C TYR A 310 4.19 19.49 -19.29
N ARG A 311 3.74 18.35 -19.82
CA ARG A 311 4.59 17.39 -20.57
C ARG A 311 5.40 18.04 -21.70
N HIS A 312 4.80 18.98 -22.43
CA HIS A 312 5.41 19.63 -23.60
C HIS A 312 6.09 20.97 -23.29
N ARG A 313 6.22 21.35 -22.02
CA ARG A 313 6.96 22.57 -21.65
C ARG A 313 8.46 22.31 -21.61
N ASP A 314 9.24 23.23 -22.18
CA ASP A 314 10.70 23.18 -22.18
C ASP A 314 11.30 23.78 -20.92
N TRP A 315 10.92 23.26 -19.75
CA TRP A 315 11.53 23.69 -18.49
C TRP A 315 12.84 22.95 -18.21
N SER A 316 13.78 23.61 -17.54
CA SER A 316 14.98 22.95 -17.03
C SER A 316 14.63 21.95 -15.91
N PHE A 317 15.57 21.05 -15.61
CA PHE A 317 15.46 20.15 -14.46
C PHE A 317 15.23 20.94 -13.17
N THR A 318 16.05 21.96 -12.89
CA THR A 318 15.96 22.78 -11.67
C THR A 318 14.58 23.42 -11.52
N LYS A 319 14.05 24.04 -12.58
CA LYS A 319 12.72 24.67 -12.53
C LYS A 319 11.62 23.63 -12.30
N SER A 320 11.69 22.48 -12.96
CA SER A 320 10.71 21.40 -12.80
C SER A 320 10.76 20.82 -11.39
N PHE A 321 11.96 20.60 -10.84
CA PHE A 321 12.17 20.08 -9.50
C PHE A 321 11.68 21.06 -8.43
N LEU A 322 12.03 22.35 -8.54
CA LEU A 322 11.59 23.37 -7.58
C LEU A 322 10.07 23.50 -7.54
N ILE A 323 9.41 23.55 -8.70
CA ILE A 323 7.97 23.79 -8.79
C ILE A 323 7.15 22.54 -8.46
N PHE A 324 7.57 21.36 -8.89
CA PHE A 324 6.76 20.14 -8.76
C PHE A 324 7.17 19.22 -7.62
N ILE A 325 8.40 19.33 -7.11
CA ILE A 325 8.86 18.51 -5.98
C ILE A 325 9.05 19.37 -4.75
N LEU A 326 9.98 20.32 -4.78
CA LEU A 326 10.41 21.02 -3.56
C LEU A 326 9.29 21.90 -2.96
N ALA A 327 8.67 22.76 -3.75
CA ALA A 327 7.61 23.65 -3.25
C ALA A 327 6.39 22.85 -2.75
N PRO A 328 5.85 21.86 -3.48
CA PRO A 328 4.76 21.02 -2.97
C PRO A 328 5.15 20.21 -1.74
N LEU A 329 6.39 19.71 -1.66
CA LEU A 329 6.88 19.01 -0.48
C LEU A 329 6.85 19.90 0.75
N ILE A 330 7.34 21.14 0.63
CA ILE A 330 7.30 22.13 1.72
C ILE A 330 5.87 22.47 2.09
N VAL A 331 4.98 22.69 1.11
CA VAL A 331 3.57 23.01 1.34
C VAL A 331 2.85 21.86 2.05
N ILE A 332 3.01 20.62 1.58
CA ILE A 332 2.40 19.44 2.20
C ILE A 332 2.94 19.26 3.61
N TRP A 333 4.26 19.37 3.81
CA TRP A 333 4.87 19.28 5.13
C TRP A 333 4.36 20.36 6.07
N ALA A 334 4.19 21.60 5.60
CA ALA A 334 3.65 22.70 6.37
C ALA A 334 2.18 22.45 6.75
N ILE A 335 1.33 22.03 5.79
CA ILE A 335 -0.07 21.64 6.05
C ILE A 335 -0.14 20.57 7.14
N GLN A 336 0.67 19.52 7.03
CA GLN A 336 0.67 18.42 7.98
C GLN A 336 1.19 18.83 9.35
N SER A 337 2.23 19.67 9.40
CA SER A 337 2.77 20.17 10.67
C SER A 337 1.76 21.07 11.38
N THR A 338 1.09 21.96 10.64
CA THR A 338 0.02 22.79 11.18
C THR A 338 -1.13 21.93 11.69
N ILE A 339 -1.57 20.93 10.93
CA ILE A 339 -2.65 20.04 11.38
C ILE A 339 -2.21 19.21 12.58
N ARG A 340 -0.95 18.78 12.68
CA ARG A 340 -0.45 18.04 13.85
C ARG A 340 -0.40 18.91 15.11
N ILE A 341 -0.06 20.19 14.97
CA ILE A 341 0.06 21.12 16.11
C ILE A 341 -1.31 21.65 16.53
N ALA A 342 -2.20 21.88 15.57
CA ALA A 342 -3.50 22.53 15.74
C ALA A 342 -4.65 21.60 15.30
N ASP A 343 -4.54 20.32 15.62
CA ASP A 343 -5.48 19.28 15.14
C ASP A 343 -6.90 19.55 15.63
N ASP A 344 -7.00 20.00 16.87
CA ASP A 344 -8.22 20.34 17.58
C ASP A 344 -8.94 21.59 17.05
N THR A 345 -8.21 22.49 16.39
CA THR A 345 -8.71 23.72 15.77
C THR A 345 -8.70 23.65 14.25
N SER A 346 -8.35 22.48 13.70
CA SER A 346 -8.32 22.25 12.27
C SER A 346 -9.69 22.50 11.65
N PHE A 347 -9.70 23.08 10.43
CA PHE A 347 -10.91 23.26 9.62
C PHE A 347 -11.66 21.93 9.35
N ARG A 348 -10.97 20.79 9.53
CA ARG A 348 -11.50 19.44 9.35
C ARG A 348 -12.51 19.04 10.41
N ILE A 349 -12.44 19.64 11.60
CA ILE A 349 -13.29 19.30 12.73
C ILE A 349 -14.31 20.43 12.91
N PRO A 350 -15.61 20.17 12.67
CA PRO A 350 -16.67 21.14 12.93
C PRO A 350 -16.60 21.65 14.36
N GLU A 351 -16.82 22.95 14.55
CA GLU A 351 -16.65 23.63 15.83
C GLU A 351 -17.44 22.95 16.97
N GLU A 352 -18.67 22.55 16.67
CA GLU A 352 -19.57 21.78 17.54
C GLU A 352 -18.99 20.46 18.08
N ARG A 353 -18.01 19.85 17.41
CA ARG A 353 -17.42 18.55 17.78
C ARG A 353 -16.00 18.64 18.33
N ARG A 354 -15.42 19.84 18.42
CA ARG A 354 -14.02 20.03 18.85
C ARG A 354 -13.77 19.58 20.28
N GLU A 355 -14.67 19.92 21.22
CA GLU A 355 -14.51 19.49 22.62
C GLU A 355 -14.54 17.98 22.76
N LEU A 356 -15.52 17.32 22.12
CA LEU A 356 -15.60 15.86 22.10
C LEU A 356 -14.32 15.24 21.52
N TYR A 357 -13.80 15.81 20.42
CA TYR A 357 -12.55 15.34 19.84
C TYR A 357 -11.36 15.49 20.80
N LYS A 358 -11.22 16.64 21.47
CA LYS A 358 -10.17 16.84 22.49
C LYS A 358 -10.26 15.80 23.60
N ILE A 359 -11.48 15.48 24.04
CA ILE A 359 -11.73 14.48 25.07
C ILE A 359 -11.29 13.10 24.58
N ILE A 360 -11.70 12.69 23.37
CA ILE A 360 -11.37 11.37 22.81
C ILE A 360 -9.87 11.24 22.53
N ALA A 361 -9.25 12.26 21.93
CA ALA A 361 -7.85 12.23 21.52
C ALA A 361 -6.88 12.23 22.71
N ASN A 362 -7.24 12.91 23.81
CA ASN A 362 -6.36 13.00 24.99
C ASN A 362 -6.65 11.94 26.07
N ASN A 363 -7.83 11.31 26.06
CA ASN A 363 -8.20 10.32 27.07
C ASN A 363 -8.13 8.91 26.51
N ASN A 364 -6.91 8.35 26.44
CA ASN A 364 -6.76 6.91 26.29
C ASN A 364 -7.13 6.23 27.63
N PRO A 365 -8.12 5.32 27.68
CA PRO A 365 -8.48 4.62 28.91
C PRO A 365 -7.29 3.92 29.56
N ALA A 366 -6.38 3.36 28.77
CA ALA A 366 -5.18 2.71 29.31
C ALA A 366 -4.24 3.70 30.04
N ASP A 367 -4.25 4.99 29.66
CA ASP A 367 -3.47 6.01 30.34
C ASP A 367 -4.11 6.50 31.63
N LEU A 368 -5.45 6.55 31.67
CA LEU A 368 -6.24 6.93 32.85
C LEU A 368 -6.17 5.88 33.96
N TYR A 369 -6.10 4.59 33.61
CA TYR A 369 -6.14 3.47 34.56
C TYR A 369 -4.82 2.68 34.61
N LYS A 370 -3.66 3.36 34.44
CA LYS A 370 -2.30 2.74 34.46
C LYS A 370 -2.03 1.83 35.66
N ARG A 371 -2.57 2.19 36.84
CA ARG A 371 -2.42 1.40 38.08
C ARG A 371 -3.06 0.01 37.97
N CYS A 372 -4.11 -0.11 37.17
CA CYS A 372 -4.83 -1.37 36.89
C CYS A 372 -4.15 -2.26 35.87
N PHE A 373 -3.01 -1.79 35.35
CA PHE A 373 -2.31 -2.38 34.22
C PHE A 373 -0.88 -2.82 34.55
N LYS A 374 -0.34 -2.40 35.71
CA LYS A 374 1.04 -2.67 36.14
C LYS A 374 1.05 -3.44 37.47
N GLY A 375 1.19 -4.77 37.39
CA GLY A 375 1.41 -5.64 38.53
C GLY A 375 2.13 -6.93 38.11
N LYS A 376 2.90 -7.55 39.03
CA LYS A 376 3.48 -8.88 38.78
C LYS A 376 2.32 -9.90 38.62
N PRO A 377 2.45 -10.90 37.73
CA PRO A 377 1.35 -11.82 37.36
C PRO A 377 0.79 -12.67 38.52
N VAL A 378 1.42 -12.61 39.68
CA VAL A 378 1.24 -13.53 40.81
C VAL A 378 0.75 -12.83 42.08
N GLU A 379 0.72 -11.49 42.11
CA GLU A 379 0.33 -10.73 43.30
C GLU A 379 -1.05 -10.11 43.08
N PHE A 380 -2.09 -10.82 43.56
CA PHE A 380 -3.42 -10.27 43.76
C PHE A 380 -3.42 -9.43 45.05
N ASN A 381 -2.83 -8.24 45.02
CA ASN A 381 -2.91 -7.37 46.18
C ASN A 381 -4.27 -6.65 46.21
N GLN A 382 -5.23 -7.17 46.99
CA GLN A 382 -6.54 -6.55 47.21
C GLN A 382 -6.45 -5.13 47.80
N SER A 383 -5.32 -4.77 48.44
CA SER A 383 -5.13 -3.45 49.04
C SER A 383 -4.71 -2.34 48.05
N ASP A 384 -4.19 -2.70 46.87
CA ASP A 384 -3.88 -1.80 45.74
C ASP A 384 -4.93 -1.88 44.61
N ALA A 385 -6.06 -2.53 44.90
CA ALA A 385 -7.00 -3.02 43.91
C ALA A 385 -7.68 -1.92 43.10
N CYS A 386 -7.80 -2.17 41.80
CA CYS A 386 -8.66 -1.44 40.88
C CYS A 386 -10.12 -1.79 41.09
N LEU A 387 -10.59 -1.46 42.31
CA LEU A 387 -11.96 -1.55 42.72
C LEU A 387 -12.69 -0.27 42.32
N PHE A 388 -13.74 -0.41 41.54
CA PHE A 388 -14.62 0.67 41.10
C PHE A 388 -16.00 0.52 41.76
N GLY A 389 -16.67 1.64 42.04
CA GLY A 389 -17.96 1.65 42.73
C GLY A 389 -17.84 1.77 44.26
N ALA A 390 -18.85 1.32 45.00
CA ALA A 390 -18.87 1.40 46.45
C ALA A 390 -17.79 0.49 47.07
N LYS A 391 -17.22 0.88 48.22
CA LYS A 391 -16.32 -0.03 48.96
C LYS A 391 -17.19 -1.01 49.75
N PRO A 392 -17.13 -2.31 49.45
CA PRO A 392 -17.97 -3.30 50.12
C PRO A 392 -17.54 -3.45 51.59
N ALA A 393 -18.52 -3.56 52.48
CA ALA A 393 -18.30 -3.58 53.93
C ALA A 393 -17.56 -4.84 54.43
N ASP A 394 -17.67 -5.94 53.70
CA ASP A 394 -16.98 -7.21 53.93
C ASP A 394 -15.64 -7.32 53.18
N GLY A 395 -15.26 -6.27 52.44
CA GLY A 395 -14.06 -6.24 51.61
C GLY A 395 -14.14 -7.09 50.34
N GLN A 396 -15.29 -7.67 50.00
CA GLN A 396 -15.45 -8.50 48.79
C GLN A 396 -16.18 -7.76 47.66
N PRO A 397 -15.59 -7.66 46.47
CA PRO A 397 -16.25 -7.01 45.34
C PRO A 397 -17.48 -7.79 44.88
N ASN A 398 -18.53 -7.10 44.44
CA ASN A 398 -19.76 -7.74 43.94
C ASN A 398 -19.56 -8.44 42.59
N SER A 399 -18.58 -7.98 41.80
CA SER A 399 -18.29 -8.52 40.48
C SER A 399 -16.84 -8.25 40.08
N MET A 400 -16.38 -8.93 39.03
CA MET A 400 -14.99 -8.86 38.58
C MET A 400 -14.91 -8.75 37.05
N LEU A 401 -14.15 -7.78 36.56
CA LEU A 401 -13.84 -7.62 35.14
C LEU A 401 -12.44 -8.13 34.85
N ILE A 402 -12.33 -9.24 34.13
CA ILE A 402 -11.08 -9.94 33.84
C ILE A 402 -10.79 -9.85 32.34
N GLY A 403 -9.56 -9.50 31.97
CA GLY A 403 -9.15 -9.56 30.57
C GLY A 403 -7.82 -8.89 30.27
N ASP A 404 -7.72 -8.35 29.06
CA ASP A 404 -6.55 -7.63 28.55
C ASP A 404 -6.88 -6.15 28.27
N SER A 405 -6.22 -5.56 27.27
CA SER A 405 -6.48 -4.19 26.82
C SER A 405 -7.92 -3.95 26.34
N HIS A 406 -8.67 -4.98 25.95
CA HIS A 406 -10.09 -4.83 25.57
C HIS A 406 -10.98 -4.64 26.80
N ALA A 407 -10.69 -5.35 27.89
CA ALA A 407 -11.46 -5.23 29.13
C ALA A 407 -11.25 -3.85 29.78
N ILE A 408 -10.01 -3.33 29.81
CA ILE A 408 -9.75 -1.97 30.32
C ILE A 408 -10.35 -0.89 29.43
N ALA A 409 -10.47 -1.11 28.12
CA ALA A 409 -11.10 -0.14 27.22
C ALA A 409 -12.60 0.11 27.55
N GLN A 410 -13.25 -0.85 28.22
CA GLN A 410 -14.67 -0.76 28.60
C GLN A 410 -14.91 -0.09 29.95
N ILE A 411 -13.87 0.20 30.75
CA ILE A 411 -14.07 0.64 32.13
C ILE A 411 -14.84 1.95 32.24
N GLY A 412 -14.58 2.93 31.37
CA GLY A 412 -15.27 4.21 31.41
C GLY A 412 -16.78 4.05 31.21
N PHE A 413 -17.20 3.03 30.46
CA PHE A 413 -18.61 2.66 30.31
C PHE A 413 -19.13 1.93 31.57
N ILE A 414 -18.36 0.99 32.11
CA ILE A 414 -18.73 0.19 33.30
C ILE A 414 -18.80 1.04 34.57
N GLU A 415 -17.99 2.09 34.70
CA GLU A 415 -17.93 2.95 35.87
C GLU A 415 -19.19 3.84 36.02
N GLN A 416 -19.78 4.29 34.91
CA GLN A 416 -20.95 5.17 34.94
C GLN A 416 -22.16 4.59 35.68
N PRO A 417 -22.63 3.36 35.39
CA PRO A 417 -23.76 2.76 36.09
C PRO A 417 -23.47 2.40 37.55
N LEU A 418 -22.19 2.33 37.97
CA LEU A 418 -21.85 2.06 39.38
C LEU A 418 -22.05 3.29 40.28
N LYS A 419 -22.06 4.51 39.71
CA LYS A 419 -22.20 5.75 40.48
C LYS A 419 -23.56 5.82 41.17
N GLY A 420 -23.54 6.01 42.48
CA GLY A 420 -24.76 6.08 43.30
C GLY A 420 -25.39 4.73 43.61
N THR A 421 -24.68 3.63 43.33
CA THR A 421 -25.09 2.27 43.72
C THR A 421 -24.13 1.69 44.76
N ASP A 422 -24.59 0.70 45.52
CA ASP A 422 -23.75 -0.05 46.46
C ASP A 422 -22.94 -1.17 45.77
N TYR A 423 -22.94 -1.22 44.43
CA TYR A 423 -22.21 -2.23 43.66
C TYR A 423 -20.75 -1.84 43.47
N SER A 424 -19.92 -2.88 43.44
CA SER A 424 -18.48 -2.78 43.27
C SER A 424 -17.97 -3.77 42.22
N VAL A 425 -17.01 -3.32 41.42
CA VAL A 425 -16.38 -4.10 40.35
C VAL A 425 -14.87 -4.11 40.58
N LEU A 426 -14.29 -5.29 40.75
CA LEU A 426 -12.85 -5.48 40.78
C LEU A 426 -12.31 -5.67 39.36
N MET A 427 -11.42 -4.80 38.92
CA MET A 427 -10.74 -4.96 37.64
C MET A 427 -9.44 -5.74 37.79
N VAL A 428 -9.28 -6.77 36.97
CA VAL A 428 -8.02 -7.52 36.85
C VAL A 428 -7.65 -7.69 35.39
N THR A 429 -6.93 -6.70 34.86
CA THR A 429 -6.51 -6.65 33.46
C THR A 429 -5.00 -6.65 33.30
N ARG A 430 -4.51 -7.17 32.18
CA ARG A 430 -3.10 -7.07 31.78
C ARG A 430 -2.96 -7.07 30.27
N ALA A 431 -2.19 -6.12 29.73
CA ALA A 431 -1.90 -6.03 28.30
C ALA A 431 -1.52 -7.38 27.70
N SER A 432 -2.06 -7.68 26.51
CA SER A 432 -1.71 -8.86 25.72
C SER A 432 -1.86 -10.19 26.47
N THR A 433 -2.69 -10.22 27.52
CA THR A 433 -2.91 -11.39 28.38
C THR A 433 -4.42 -11.62 28.56
N PRO A 434 -5.11 -12.17 27.55
CA PRO A 434 -6.52 -12.53 27.69
C PRO A 434 -6.69 -13.59 28.78
N PHE A 435 -7.87 -13.61 29.41
CA PHE A 435 -8.23 -14.69 30.33
C PHE A 435 -8.57 -15.94 29.52
N LEU A 436 -7.84 -17.02 29.79
CA LEU A 436 -8.02 -18.31 29.14
C LEU A 436 -8.13 -19.40 30.20
N PRO A 437 -9.03 -20.39 30.04
CA PRO A 437 -9.03 -21.58 30.88
C PRO A 437 -7.63 -22.21 30.92
N PRO A 438 -7.15 -22.71 32.07
CA PRO A 438 -5.78 -23.18 32.22
C PRO A 438 -5.30 -24.15 31.14
N ALA A 439 -6.12 -25.15 30.81
CA ALA A 439 -5.81 -26.15 29.78
C ALA A 439 -5.59 -25.56 28.37
N ILE A 440 -6.22 -24.41 28.08
CA ILE A 440 -6.03 -23.67 26.83
C ILE A 440 -4.83 -22.73 26.96
N ALA A 441 -4.68 -22.05 28.10
CA ALA A 441 -3.57 -21.14 28.37
C ALA A 441 -2.21 -21.83 28.24
N GLU A 442 -2.05 -23.04 28.80
CA GLU A 442 -0.83 -23.84 28.71
C GLU A 442 -0.40 -24.12 27.27
N LYS A 443 -1.37 -24.32 26.36
CA LYS A 443 -1.09 -24.60 24.95
C LYS A 443 -0.88 -23.32 24.15
N ALA A 444 -1.76 -22.34 24.32
CA ALA A 444 -1.79 -21.12 23.51
C ALA A 444 -0.74 -20.08 23.94
N GLN A 445 -0.26 -20.13 25.17
CA GLN A 445 0.67 -19.17 25.76
C GLN A 445 1.94 -19.83 26.32
N ALA A 446 2.29 -21.04 25.84
CA ALA A 446 3.46 -21.80 26.28
C ALA A 446 4.78 -21.01 26.24
N SER A 447 4.90 -20.07 25.30
CA SER A 447 6.09 -19.21 25.15
C SER A 447 6.21 -18.12 26.23
N ASP A 448 5.18 -17.88 27.04
CA ASP A 448 5.20 -16.91 28.13
C ASP A 448 4.62 -17.51 29.42
N PRO A 449 5.47 -18.15 30.26
CA PRO A 449 5.03 -18.84 31.47
C PRO A 449 4.36 -17.91 32.48
N THR A 450 4.59 -16.60 32.38
CA THR A 450 3.98 -15.62 33.28
C THR A 450 2.49 -15.41 32.98
N LYS A 451 2.08 -15.57 31.72
CA LYS A 451 0.66 -15.50 31.32
C LYS A 451 -0.11 -16.74 31.76
N VAL A 452 0.51 -17.91 31.63
CA VAL A 452 -0.04 -19.19 32.11
C VAL A 452 -0.26 -19.15 33.62
N ALA A 453 0.77 -18.75 34.38
CA ALA A 453 0.68 -18.65 35.84
C ALA A 453 -0.42 -17.67 36.30
N ARG A 454 -0.60 -16.54 35.62
CA ARG A 454 -1.70 -15.60 35.90
C ARG A 454 -3.07 -16.24 35.66
N ASN A 455 -3.25 -16.91 34.53
CA ASN A 455 -4.52 -17.56 34.21
C ASN A 455 -4.86 -18.68 35.19
N GLN A 456 -3.85 -19.44 35.64
CA GLN A 456 -4.02 -20.42 36.70
C GLN A 456 -4.46 -19.76 38.03
N ALA A 457 -3.72 -18.75 38.49
CA ALA A 457 -4.05 -18.06 39.73
C ALA A 457 -5.46 -17.42 39.72
N LEU A 458 -5.88 -16.87 38.57
CA LEU A 458 -7.25 -16.38 38.38
C LEU A 458 -8.30 -17.49 38.47
N SER A 459 -8.04 -18.62 37.82
CA SER A 459 -8.94 -19.78 37.87
C SER A 459 -9.06 -20.34 39.28
N ASP A 460 -7.96 -20.43 40.01
CA ASP A 460 -7.93 -20.90 41.39
C ASP A 460 -8.71 -19.93 42.30
N TYR A 461 -8.51 -18.62 42.15
CA TYR A 461 -9.25 -17.60 42.89
C TYR A 461 -10.76 -17.69 42.66
N LEU A 462 -11.21 -17.82 41.41
CA LEU A 462 -12.62 -17.95 41.06
C LEU A 462 -13.22 -19.26 41.60
N SER A 463 -12.46 -20.35 41.62
CA SER A 463 -12.93 -21.63 42.16
C SER A 463 -13.14 -21.61 43.68
N GLN A 464 -12.38 -20.77 44.40
CA GLN A 464 -12.47 -20.61 45.85
C GLN A 464 -13.57 -19.61 46.28
N ARG A 465 -14.09 -18.81 45.35
CA ARG A 465 -15.10 -17.78 45.58
C ARG A 465 -16.15 -17.79 44.44
N PRO A 466 -17.00 -18.83 44.40
CA PRO A 466 -17.96 -19.03 43.32
C PRO A 466 -19.07 -17.96 43.27
#